data_AF-A0A967Z513-F1
#
_entry.id   AF-A0A967Z513-F1
#
_cell.length_a   1.000
_cell.length_b   1.000
_cell.length_c   1.000
_cell.angle_alpha   90.00
_cell.angle_beta   90.00
_cell.angle_gamma   90.00
#
_symmetry.space_group_name_H-M   'P 1'
#
loop_
_entity.id
_entity.type
_entity.pdbx_description
1 polymer ?
#
loop_
_entity_poly.entity_id
_entity_poly.type
_entity_poly.pdbx_seq_one_letter_code
_entity_poly.pdbx_strand_id
1 'polypeptide(L)'
;MAKHGIATITLRSSNLERTERFYHELFGWDMYRMTKDYLGFDPPSGMGGGFLKGNGITAGDSFTSYVEVSEFEPYLEKARSLGGQCRGSRRACPGICLVHGASGSRQ
;
A
#
# COMPACT_ATOMS: atom_id res chain seq x y z
N MET A 1 -15.66 29.72 -1.76
CA MET A 1 -15.03 28.94 -0.67
C MET A 1 -13.88 28.13 -1.25
N ALA A 2 -12.76 28.01 -0.55
CA ALA A 2 -11.60 27.25 -1.02
C ALA A 2 -11.83 25.73 -0.84
N LYS A 3 -11.45 24.94 -1.84
CA LYS A 3 -11.51 23.47 -1.79
C LYS A 3 -10.35 22.94 -0.95
N HIS A 4 -10.63 22.14 0.07
CA HIS A 4 -9.64 21.62 1.04
C HIS A 4 -9.68 20.09 1.18
N GLY A 5 -9.97 19.38 0.08
CA GLY A 5 -9.92 17.93 0.03
C GLY A 5 -8.50 17.39 -0.17
N ILE A 6 -8.24 16.17 0.28
CA ILE A 6 -6.99 15.46 -0.05
C ILE A 6 -7.06 15.06 -1.53
N ALA A 7 -6.06 15.45 -2.31
CA ALA A 7 -6.05 15.22 -3.76
C ALA A 7 -5.30 13.94 -4.15
N THR A 8 -4.24 13.59 -3.42
CA THR A 8 -3.43 12.39 -3.66
C THR A 8 -2.61 12.07 -2.41
N ILE A 9 -2.20 10.81 -2.29
CA ILE A 9 -1.22 10.37 -1.29
C ILE A 9 0.00 9.77 -2.01
N THR A 10 1.20 9.97 -1.47
CA THR A 10 2.41 9.38 -2.01
C THR A 10 3.16 8.61 -0.94
N LEU A 11 3.18 7.28 -1.09
CA LEU A 11 3.92 6.32 -0.26
C LEU A 11 5.39 6.24 -0.70
N ARG A 12 6.26 5.76 0.19
CA ARG A 12 7.66 5.45 -0.16
C ARG A 12 7.79 3.96 -0.43
N SER A 13 8.56 3.60 -1.45
CA SER A 13 8.93 2.21 -1.73
C SER A 13 10.41 2.09 -2.10
N SER A 14 11.05 1.04 -1.62
CA SER A 14 12.43 0.69 -1.99
C SER A 14 12.50 -0.10 -3.30
N ASN A 15 11.39 -0.72 -3.71
CA ASN A 15 11.30 -1.52 -4.93
C ASN A 15 9.90 -1.38 -5.56
N LEU A 16 9.82 -0.56 -6.62
CA LEU A 16 8.55 -0.24 -7.27
C LEU A 16 7.97 -1.40 -8.05
N GLU A 17 8.78 -2.27 -8.66
CA GLU A 17 8.28 -3.47 -9.36
C GLU A 17 7.63 -4.46 -8.39
N ARG A 18 8.25 -4.65 -7.22
CA ARG A 18 7.65 -5.47 -6.15
C ARG A 18 6.36 -4.85 -5.63
N THR A 19 6.32 -3.52 -5.45
CA THR A 19 5.13 -2.80 -5.03
C THR A 19 4.00 -2.92 -6.05
N GLU A 20 4.29 -2.69 -7.32
CA GLU A 20 3.35 -2.82 -8.43
C GLU A 20 2.69 -4.19 -8.42
N ARG A 21 3.50 -5.25 -8.47
CA ARG A 21 3.00 -6.63 -8.45
C ARG A 21 2.16 -6.91 -7.20
N PHE A 22 2.61 -6.47 -6.03
CA PHE A 22 1.92 -6.75 -4.77
C PHE A 22 0.52 -6.12 -4.73
N TYR A 23 0.37 -4.83 -5.02
CA TYR A 23 -0.92 -4.14 -4.93
C TYR A 23 -1.85 -4.54 -6.09
N HIS A 24 -1.29 -4.76 -7.30
CA HIS A 24 -2.05 -5.29 -8.42
C HIS A 24 -2.58 -6.69 -8.13
N GLU A 25 -1.73 -7.63 -7.70
CA GLU A 25 -2.18 -8.99 -7.43
C GLU A 25 -3.11 -9.05 -6.22
N LEU A 26 -2.85 -8.30 -5.14
CA LEU A 26 -3.67 -8.34 -3.93
C LEU A 26 -5.07 -7.74 -4.16
N PHE A 27 -5.12 -6.49 -4.64
CA PHE A 27 -6.35 -5.69 -4.71
C PHE A 27 -6.91 -5.51 -6.12
N GLY A 28 -6.17 -5.87 -7.17
CA GLY A 28 -6.57 -5.61 -8.55
C GLY A 28 -6.51 -4.14 -8.93
N TRP A 29 -5.70 -3.32 -8.25
CA TRP A 29 -5.55 -1.91 -8.59
C TRP A 29 -4.86 -1.73 -9.94
N ASP A 30 -5.26 -0.69 -10.64
CA ASP A 30 -4.58 -0.25 -11.87
C ASP A 30 -3.30 0.48 -11.47
N MET A 31 -2.16 -0.13 -11.80
CA MET A 31 -0.84 0.41 -11.50
C MET A 31 -0.22 0.96 -12.78
N TYR A 32 0.41 2.13 -12.71
CA TYR A 32 0.99 2.74 -13.92
C TYR A 32 2.27 3.51 -13.63
N ARG A 33 3.24 3.35 -14.52
CA ARG A 33 4.54 4.01 -14.42
C ARG A 33 4.44 5.45 -14.93
N MET A 34 4.52 6.44 -14.05
CA MET A 34 4.59 7.85 -14.49
C MET A 34 6.02 8.29 -14.81
N THR A 35 6.99 7.85 -13.99
CA THR A 35 8.42 8.13 -14.21
C THR A 35 9.25 6.93 -13.74
N LYS A 36 10.56 6.93 -14.02
CA LYS A 36 11.49 5.89 -13.54
C LYS A 36 11.58 5.75 -12.01
N ASP A 37 11.08 6.75 -11.26
CA ASP A 37 11.11 6.78 -9.80
C ASP A 37 9.71 6.93 -9.17
N TYR A 38 8.64 7.00 -9.97
CA TYR A 38 7.27 7.12 -9.47
C TYR A 38 6.35 6.06 -10.10
N LEU A 39 5.53 5.45 -9.27
CA LEU A 39 4.51 4.47 -9.67
C LEU A 39 3.16 4.99 -9.17
N GLY A 40 2.25 5.32 -10.09
CA GLY A 40 0.87 5.68 -9.75
C GLY A 40 0.02 4.43 -9.49
N PHE A 41 -1.06 4.61 -8.74
CA PHE A 41 -2.10 3.61 -8.57
C PHE A 41 -3.48 4.25 -8.57
N ASP A 42 -4.44 3.57 -9.18
CA ASP A 42 -5.86 3.91 -9.15
C ASP A 42 -6.66 2.72 -8.61
N PRO A 43 -7.25 2.85 -7.39
CA PRO A 43 -8.18 1.86 -6.89
C PRO A 43 -9.55 1.99 -7.58
N PRO A 44 -10.38 0.94 -7.59
CA PRO A 44 -11.72 0.98 -8.17
C PRO A 44 -12.67 1.99 -7.49
N SER A 45 -12.36 2.39 -6.26
CA SER A 45 -13.06 3.42 -5.51
C SER A 45 -12.12 4.14 -4.55
N GLY A 46 -12.48 5.38 -4.17
CA GLY A 46 -11.66 6.22 -3.31
C GLY A 46 -10.69 7.10 -4.08
N MET A 47 -9.50 7.32 -3.52
CA MET A 47 -8.51 8.25 -4.06
C MET A 47 -7.30 7.49 -4.57
N GLY A 48 -6.86 7.83 -5.78
CA GLY A 48 -5.59 7.38 -6.32
C GLY A 48 -4.38 7.97 -5.59
N GLY A 49 -3.21 7.48 -5.94
CA GLY A 49 -1.98 7.90 -5.30
C GLY A 49 -0.75 7.45 -6.06
N GLY A 50 0.36 7.40 -5.35
CA GLY A 50 1.54 6.77 -5.90
C GLY A 50 2.57 6.33 -4.87
N PHE A 51 3.61 5.73 -5.39
CA PHE A 51 4.78 5.29 -4.68
C PHE A 51 6.00 5.97 -5.29
N LEU A 52 6.74 6.71 -4.48
CA LEU A 52 8.00 7.33 -4.87
C LEU A 52 9.17 6.44 -4.40
N LYS A 53 10.08 6.11 -5.32
CA LYS A 53 11.28 5.32 -5.03
C LYS A 53 12.15 6.02 -4.01
N GLY A 54 12.59 5.29 -2.99
CA GLY A 54 13.44 5.81 -1.92
C GLY A 54 14.39 4.77 -1.37
N ASN A 55 15.57 5.23 -0.96
CA ASN A 55 16.53 4.41 -0.20
C ASN A 55 16.25 4.57 1.29
N GLY A 56 16.44 3.51 2.08
CA GLY A 56 16.41 3.59 3.55
C GLY A 56 15.06 4.02 4.14
N ILE A 57 14.00 3.23 3.91
CA ILE A 57 12.71 3.46 4.58
C ILE A 57 12.86 2.98 6.04
N THR A 58 13.06 3.92 6.96
CA THR A 58 13.13 3.62 8.39
C THR A 58 11.74 3.29 8.93
N ALA A 59 11.64 2.27 9.78
CA ALA A 59 10.42 1.99 10.52
C ALA A 59 10.09 3.18 11.43
N GLY A 60 8.96 3.87 11.18
CA GLY A 60 8.53 5.07 11.91
C GLY A 60 8.39 6.32 11.02
N ASP A 61 9.06 6.35 9.86
CA ASP A 61 8.98 7.46 8.90
C ASP A 61 7.85 7.27 7.86
N SER A 62 7.01 6.25 8.04
CA SER A 62 5.94 5.91 7.11
C SER A 62 4.57 6.20 7.71
N PHE A 63 3.70 6.85 6.94
CA PHE A 63 2.29 6.95 7.28
C PHE A 63 1.61 5.58 7.18
N THR A 64 0.60 5.38 8.03
CA THR A 64 -0.25 4.19 7.95
C THR A 64 -1.37 4.47 6.95
N SER A 65 -1.51 3.60 5.96
CA SER A 65 -2.66 3.60 5.04
C SER A 65 -3.60 2.47 5.42
N TYR A 66 -4.89 2.73 5.26
CA TYR A 66 -5.95 1.76 5.51
C TYR A 66 -6.69 1.52 4.21
N VAL A 67 -6.82 0.25 3.84
CA VAL A 67 -7.57 -0.18 2.66
C VAL A 67 -8.77 -0.97 3.14
N GLU A 68 -9.95 -0.55 2.69
CA GLU A 68 -11.19 -1.25 2.96
C GLU A 68 -11.32 -2.49 2.08
N VAL A 69 -11.67 -3.62 2.67
CA VAL A 69 -11.93 -4.89 1.95
C VAL A 69 -13.19 -5.55 2.48
N SER A 70 -13.89 -6.28 1.61
CA SER A 70 -15.12 -6.99 1.96
C SER A 70 -14.90 -8.15 2.93
N GLU A 71 -13.78 -8.87 2.79
CA GLU A 71 -13.45 -10.04 3.61
C GLU A 71 -11.99 -9.95 4.08
N PHE A 72 -11.77 -9.99 5.39
CA PHE A 72 -10.43 -9.77 5.93
C PHE A 72 -9.52 -10.99 5.77
N GLU A 73 -9.98 -12.17 6.16
CA GLU A 73 -9.18 -13.40 6.19
C GLU A 73 -8.63 -13.82 4.81
N PRO A 74 -9.43 -13.82 3.71
CA PRO A 74 -8.91 -14.16 2.39
C PRO A 74 -7.83 -13.19 1.89
N TYR A 75 -8.01 -11.89 2.13
CA TYR A 75 -7.02 -10.87 1.77
C TYR A 75 -5.76 -10.98 2.63
N LEU A 76 -5.88 -11.35 3.91
CA LEU A 76 -4.72 -11.60 4.77
C LEU A 76 -3.90 -12.79 4.28
N GLU A 77 -4.53 -13.91 3.95
CA GLU A 77 -3.84 -15.09 3.42
C GLU A 77 -3.19 -14.80 2.05
N LYS A 78 -3.91 -14.08 1.18
CA LYS A 78 -3.35 -13.62 -0.10
C LYS A 78 -2.16 -12.70 0.11
N ALA A 79 -2.26 -11.71 0.99
CA ALA A 79 -1.14 -10.82 1.32
C ALA A 79 0.08 -11.58 1.84
N ARG A 80 -0.11 -12.60 2.69
CA ARG A 80 0.97 -13.48 3.16
C ARG A 80 1.62 -14.26 2.02
N SER A 81 0.82 -14.84 1.12
CA SER A 81 1.32 -15.59 -0.05
C SER A 81 2.17 -14.73 -0.99
N LEU A 82 1.89 -13.42 -1.05
CA LEU A 82 2.63 -12.42 -1.83
C LEU A 82 3.87 -11.87 -1.11
N GLY A 83 4.20 -12.41 0.06
CA GLY A 83 5.36 -12.00 0.88
C GLY A 83 5.12 -10.74 1.71
N GLY A 84 3.86 -10.38 1.96
CA GLY A 84 3.45 -9.37 2.94
C GLY A 84 3.60 -9.88 4.36
N GLN A 85 3.77 -8.97 5.31
CA GLN A 85 3.92 -9.29 6.73
C GLN A 85 2.82 -8.64 7.56
N CYS A 86 2.21 -9.41 8.46
CA CYS A 86 1.26 -8.91 9.44
C CYS A 86 1.99 -8.63 10.75
N ARG A 87 2.08 -7.36 11.17
CA ARG A 87 2.66 -6.97 12.47
C ARG A 87 1.54 -6.57 13.43
N GLY A 88 1.36 -7.34 14.52
CA GLY A 88 0.38 -7.07 15.58
C GLY A 88 -0.55 -8.26 15.87
N SER A 89 -1.13 -8.28 17.08
CA SER A 89 -2.22 -9.19 17.44
C SER A 89 -3.51 -8.80 16.69
N ARG A 90 -4.30 -9.80 16.27
CA ARG A 90 -5.60 -9.62 15.58
C ARG A 90 -6.43 -8.60 16.36
N ARG A 91 -6.58 -7.40 15.80
CA ARG A 91 -7.54 -6.41 16.29
C ARG A 91 -8.59 -6.29 15.20
N ALA A 92 -9.78 -6.78 15.47
CA ALA A 92 -10.93 -6.63 14.59
C ALA A 92 -11.30 -5.15 14.55
N CYS A 93 -10.66 -4.40 13.66
CA CYS A 93 -11.26 -3.21 13.07
C CYS A 93 -12.08 -3.73 11.89
N PRO A 94 -13.42 -3.71 11.96
CA PRO A 94 -14.26 -4.20 10.86
C PRO A 94 -13.82 -3.54 9.55
N GLY A 95 -13.51 -4.35 8.54
CA GLY A 95 -13.26 -3.89 7.17
C GLY A 95 -11.87 -3.32 6.86
N ILE A 96 -10.89 -3.35 7.77
CA ILE A 96 -9.60 -2.65 7.56
C ILE A 96 -8.42 -3.61 7.53
N CYS A 97 -7.67 -3.62 6.41
CA CYS A 97 -6.38 -4.32 6.31
C CYS A 97 -5.22 -3.37 6.61
N LEU A 98 -4.42 -3.67 7.65
CA LEU A 98 -3.12 -3.06 7.87
C LEU A 98 -2.09 -3.74 6.96
N VAL A 99 -1.95 -3.22 5.75
CA VAL A 99 -0.84 -3.62 4.88
C VAL A 99 0.38 -2.77 5.24
N HIS A 100 1.28 -3.32 6.05
CA HIS A 100 2.66 -2.84 6.03
C HIS A 100 3.23 -3.24 4.66
N GLY A 101 3.32 -2.27 3.76
CA GLY A 101 3.97 -2.45 2.46
C GLY A 101 5.36 -3.06 2.66
N ALA A 102 5.81 -3.85 1.70
CA ALA A 102 7.05 -4.62 1.76
C ALA A 102 8.34 -3.77 1.68
N SER A 103 8.38 -2.64 2.37
CA SER A 103 9.53 -1.73 2.46
C SER A 103 10.58 -2.14 3.50
N GLY A 104 10.42 -3.29 4.15
CA GLY A 104 11.34 -3.77 5.19
C GLY A 104 12.73 -4.12 4.64
N SER A 105 13.70 -3.23 4.87
CA SER A 105 15.10 -3.62 4.98
C SER A 105 15.28 -4.50 6.21
N ARG A 106 15.93 -5.65 6.03
CA ARG A 106 16.41 -6.51 7.12
C ARG A 106 17.35 -5.70 8.01
N GLN A 107 17.11 -5.74 9.32
CA GLN A 107 18.22 -5.79 10.28
C GLN A 107 18.50 -7.27 10.56
#